data_AF-A0A8N1S859-F1
#
_entry.id   AF-A0A8N1S859-F1
#
_cell.length_a   1.000
_cell.length_b   1.000
_cell.length_c   1.000
_cell.angle_alpha   90.00
_cell.angle_beta   90.00
_cell.angle_gamma   90.00
#
_symmetry.space_group_name_H-M   'P 1'
#
loop_
_entity.id
_entity.type
_entity.pdbx_description
1 polymer ?
#
loop_
_entity_poly.entity_id
_entity_poly.type
_entity_poly.pdbx_seq_one_letter_code
_entity_poly.pdbx_strand_id
1 'polypeptide(L)'
;MIEYVPYEKGVELLNCILDSIGGFTEFERFLKSFIRYYKYNSISSDEFKKYLYNYFPKKWKSLNSLELDKWFYQENFGFPVGKAYTDKCHILARKWLRYPSVGPLPDPNCNLKYYNDLQKIAFLSYLHESSRYLPISKIEVMSRIYSFHTCNTEIR
;
A
#
# COMPACT_ATOMS: atom_id res chain seq x y z
N MET A 1 13.76 -3.22 0.47
CA MET A 1 13.44 -2.03 1.31
C MET A 1 12.45 -1.20 0.52
N ILE A 2 11.19 -1.17 0.94
CA ILE A 2 10.07 -0.70 0.11
C ILE A 2 10.17 0.82 -0.06
N GLU A 3 10.51 1.30 -1.25
CA GLU A 3 10.63 2.73 -1.60
C GLU A 3 9.29 3.51 -1.56
N TYR A 4 8.17 2.82 -1.32
CA TYR A 4 6.82 3.37 -1.37
C TYR A 4 6.28 3.86 -0.02
N VAL A 5 7.08 3.81 1.05
CA VAL A 5 6.67 4.25 2.41
C VAL A 5 5.99 5.63 2.42
N PRO A 6 6.50 6.70 1.78
CA PRO A 6 5.83 8.01 1.82
C PRO A 6 4.51 8.05 1.07
N TYR A 7 4.38 7.33 -0.05
CA TYR A 7 3.14 7.29 -0.84
C TYR A 7 2.04 6.51 -0.13
N GLU A 8 2.35 5.29 0.32
CA GLU A 8 1.40 4.43 1.02
C GLU A 8 0.97 5.04 2.37
N LYS A 9 1.92 5.58 3.14
CA LYS A 9 1.62 6.24 4.43
C LYS A 9 0.78 7.50 4.21
N GLY A 10 1.09 8.25 3.15
CA GLY A 10 0.33 9.44 2.77
C GLY A 10 -1.11 9.10 2.40
N VAL A 11 -1.32 8.09 1.56
CA VAL A 11 -2.67 7.63 1.18
C VAL A 11 -3.47 7.21 2.41
N GLU A 12 -2.88 6.41 3.31
CA GLU A 12 -3.62 5.95 4.48
C GLU A 12 -3.93 7.07 5.48
N LEU A 13 -3.02 8.03 5.64
CA LEU A 13 -3.31 9.23 6.42
C LEU A 13 -4.52 9.99 5.83
N LEU A 14 -4.56 10.17 4.51
CA LEU A 14 -5.66 10.87 3.85
C LEU A 14 -6.98 10.10 3.96
N ASN A 15 -6.96 8.76 3.87
CA ASN A 15 -8.13 7.92 4.12
C ASN A 15 -8.65 8.07 5.57
N CYS A 16 -7.75 8.02 6.57
CA CYS A 16 -8.12 8.23 7.97
C CYS A 16 -8.75 9.61 8.21
N ILE A 17 -8.23 10.65 7.54
CA ILE A 17 -8.79 12.00 7.60
C ILE A 17 -10.18 12.01 6.96
N LEU A 18 -10.35 11.41 5.77
CA LEU A 18 -11.62 11.32 5.05
C LEU A 18 -12.70 10.68 5.90
N ASP A 19 -12.40 9.56 6.56
CA ASP A 19 -13.33 8.88 7.47
C ASP A 19 -13.69 9.75 8.67
N SER A 20 -12.72 10.50 9.21
CA SER A 20 -12.90 11.33 10.40
C SER A 20 -13.74 12.59 10.16
N ILE A 21 -13.71 13.15 8.95
CA ILE A 21 -14.43 14.40 8.63
C ILE A 21 -15.84 14.17 8.07
N GLY A 22 -16.17 12.95 7.67
CA GLY A 22 -17.52 12.57 7.22
C GLY A 22 -17.63 12.17 5.75
N GLY A 23 -16.53 11.71 5.14
CA GLY A 23 -16.54 11.08 3.83
C GLY A 23 -16.09 11.97 2.67
N PHE A 24 -16.14 11.40 1.48
CA PHE A 24 -15.52 11.94 0.26
C PHE A 24 -15.96 13.36 -0.10
N THR A 25 -17.26 13.68 0.01
CA THR A 25 -17.79 15.00 -0.39
C THR A 25 -17.21 16.14 0.42
N GLU A 26 -17.07 15.96 1.73
CA GLU A 26 -16.48 16.98 2.61
C GLU A 26 -14.98 17.09 2.40
N PHE A 27 -14.31 15.95 2.19
CA PHE A 27 -12.90 15.90 1.87
C PHE A 27 -12.57 16.60 0.54
N GLU A 28 -13.37 16.38 -0.50
CA GLU A 28 -13.18 16.99 -1.81
C GLU A 28 -13.33 18.52 -1.75
N ARG A 29 -14.32 19.01 -1.01
CA ARG A 29 -14.52 20.47 -0.78
C ARG A 29 -13.31 21.07 -0.05
N PHE A 30 -12.84 20.40 1.00
CA PHE A 30 -11.63 20.79 1.70
C PHE A 30 -10.42 20.84 0.77
N LEU A 31 -10.19 19.79 -0.02
CA LEU A 31 -9.03 19.70 -0.91
C LEU A 31 -9.04 20.81 -1.97
N LYS A 32 -10.20 21.08 -2.57
CA LYS A 32 -10.39 22.21 -3.50
C LYS A 32 -10.09 23.56 -2.84
N SER A 33 -10.58 23.77 -1.61
CA SER A 33 -10.31 24.98 -0.83
C SER A 33 -8.82 25.14 -0.50
N PHE A 34 -8.19 24.05 -0.06
CA PHE A 34 -6.77 23.99 0.31
C PHE A 34 -5.86 24.31 -0.88
N ILE A 35 -6.05 23.63 -2.02
CA ILE A 35 -5.26 23.86 -3.25
C ILE A 35 -5.44 25.30 -3.73
N ARG A 36 -6.66 25.85 -3.64
CA ARG A 36 -6.93 27.23 -4.04
C ARG A 36 -6.25 28.24 -3.10
N TYR A 37 -6.24 27.97 -1.80
CA TYR A 37 -5.64 28.85 -0.79
C TYR A 37 -4.11 28.90 -0.92
N TYR A 38 -3.47 27.76 -1.14
CA TYR A 38 -2.01 27.65 -1.27
C TYR A 38 -1.50 27.68 -2.71
N LYS A 39 -2.34 28.10 -3.65
CA LYS A 39 -1.95 28.19 -5.06
C LYS A 39 -0.73 29.11 -5.21
N TYR A 40 0.28 28.64 -5.93
CA TYR A 40 1.56 29.33 -6.17
C TYR A 40 2.48 29.46 -4.94
N ASN A 41 2.17 28.76 -3.84
CA ASN A 41 3.02 28.72 -2.65
C ASN A 41 3.59 27.31 -2.42
N SER A 42 4.76 27.25 -1.79
CA SER A 42 5.26 26.02 -1.18
C SER A 42 4.65 25.88 0.22
N ILE A 43 4.33 24.64 0.60
CA ILE A 43 3.64 24.34 1.86
C ILE A 43 4.43 23.34 2.70
N SER A 44 4.35 23.49 4.02
CA SER A 44 4.83 22.49 4.98
C SER A 44 3.69 21.60 5.50
N SER A 45 4.05 20.46 6.09
CA SER A 45 3.07 19.55 6.75
C SER A 45 2.34 20.24 7.90
N ASP A 46 3.00 21.16 8.62
CA ASP A 46 2.37 21.93 9.70
C ASP A 46 1.35 22.93 9.16
N GLU A 47 1.60 23.53 8.00
CA GLU A 47 0.63 24.42 7.34
C GLU A 47 -0.60 23.64 6.86
N PHE A 48 -0.40 22.43 6.30
CA PHE A 48 -1.50 21.52 5.98
C PHE A 48 -2.34 21.19 7.22
N LYS A 49 -1.69 20.77 8.32
CA LYS A 49 -2.35 20.45 9.59
C LYS A 49 -3.14 21.65 10.11
N LYS A 50 -2.52 22.84 10.14
CA LYS A 50 -3.17 24.08 10.60
C LYS A 50 -4.39 24.42 9.75
N TYR A 51 -4.29 24.31 8.43
CA TYR A 51 -5.42 24.58 7.54
C TYR A 51 -6.55 23.55 7.72
N LEU A 52 -6.22 22.27 7.91
CA LEU A 52 -7.19 21.20 8.17
C LEU A 52 -8.05 21.50 9.41
N TYR A 53 -7.41 21.87 10.53
CA TYR A 53 -8.15 22.23 11.75
C TYR A 53 -8.98 23.50 11.61
N ASN A 54 -8.46 24.50 10.88
CA ASN A 54 -9.18 25.74 10.62
C ASN A 54 -10.41 25.54 9.72
N TYR A 55 -10.33 24.62 8.76
CA TYR A 55 -11.43 24.31 7.85
C TYR A 55 -12.53 23.48 8.54
N PHE A 56 -12.16 22.60 9.48
CA PHE A 56 -13.09 21.75 10.23
C PHE A 56 -13.11 22.03 11.74
N PRO A 57 -13.46 23.25 12.19
CA PRO A 57 -13.42 23.60 13.61
C PRO A 57 -14.36 22.74 14.47
N LYS A 58 -15.49 22.30 13.89
CA LYS A 58 -16.47 21.43 14.56
C LYS A 58 -16.03 19.98 14.67
N LYS A 59 -14.99 19.56 13.94
CA LYS A 59 -14.45 18.18 13.95
C LYS A 59 -13.14 18.07 14.71
N TRP A 60 -12.78 19.08 15.52
CA TRP A 60 -11.54 19.10 16.28
C TRP A 60 -11.30 17.81 17.07
N LYS A 61 -12.31 17.31 17.80
CA LYS A 61 -12.18 16.08 18.60
C LYS A 61 -11.82 14.86 17.73
N SER A 62 -12.50 14.67 16.60
CA SER A 62 -12.27 13.56 15.67
C SER A 62 -10.90 13.65 14.98
N LEU A 63 -10.48 14.86 14.60
CA LEU A 63 -9.17 15.07 13.99
C LEU A 63 -8.03 14.92 15.02
N ASN A 64 -8.25 15.35 16.26
CA ASN A 64 -7.26 15.22 17.32
C ASN A 64 -7.05 13.76 17.75
N SER A 65 -8.08 12.91 17.67
CA SER A 65 -7.93 11.47 17.95
C SER A 65 -7.07 10.72 16.93
N LEU A 66 -6.83 11.28 15.74
CA LEU A 66 -5.93 10.68 14.75
C LEU A 66 -4.46 10.81 15.12
N GLU A 67 -4.11 11.68 16.09
CA GLU A 67 -2.72 11.92 16.51
C GLU A 67 -1.81 12.26 15.31
N LEU A 68 -2.21 13.26 14.50
CA LEU A 68 -1.53 13.64 13.24
C LEU A 68 -0.01 13.84 13.39
N ASP A 69 0.46 14.32 14.55
CA ASP A 69 1.90 14.47 14.82
C ASP A 69 2.64 13.13 14.77
N LYS A 70 2.03 12.06 15.28
CA LYS A 70 2.62 10.72 15.19
C LYS A 70 2.62 10.24 13.73
N TRP A 71 1.61 10.56 12.93
CA TRP A 71 1.62 10.23 11.50
C TRP A 71 2.74 10.94 10.74
N PHE A 72 3.02 12.21 11.02
CA PHE A 72 4.07 12.95 10.33
C PHE A 72 5.48 12.58 10.81
N TYR A 73 5.68 12.42 12.12
CA TYR A 73 7.01 12.41 12.72
C TYR A 73 7.42 11.06 13.32
N GLN A 74 6.48 10.15 13.60
CA GLN A 74 6.81 8.84 14.15
C GLN A 74 6.97 7.80 13.03
N GLU A 75 8.10 7.11 13.05
CA GLU A 75 8.35 5.95 12.18
C GLU A 75 7.37 4.82 12.51
N ASN A 76 6.84 4.16 11.46
CA ASN A 76 5.91 3.03 11.55
C ASN A 76 4.56 3.30 12.25
N PHE A 77 4.23 4.56 12.59
CA PHE A 77 2.91 4.91 13.14
C PHE A 77 1.85 4.98 12.04
N GLY A 78 0.67 4.42 12.30
CA GLY A 78 -0.48 4.49 11.40
C GLY A 78 -0.35 3.65 10.11
N PHE A 79 0.86 3.26 9.72
CA PHE A 79 1.06 2.24 8.71
C PHE A 79 0.47 0.94 9.27
N PRO A 80 -0.56 0.33 8.65
CA PRO A 80 -0.83 -1.06 8.91
C PRO A 80 0.42 -1.77 8.42
N VAL A 81 1.36 -2.06 9.33
CA VAL A 81 2.44 -3.02 9.10
C VAL A 81 1.74 -4.18 8.44
N GLY A 82 2.00 -4.35 7.14
CA GLY A 82 1.18 -5.18 6.28
C GLY A 82 0.95 -6.52 6.95
N LYS A 83 -0.26 -6.72 7.45
CA LYS A 83 -0.72 -8.03 7.86
C LYS A 83 -1.77 -8.45 6.87
N ALA A 84 -2.95 -7.86 6.81
CA ALA A 84 -4.00 -8.39 5.92
C ALA A 84 -3.66 -8.46 4.40
N TYR A 85 -3.02 -7.42 3.82
CA TYR A 85 -2.74 -7.38 2.36
C TYR A 85 -1.48 -8.15 1.95
N THR A 86 -0.43 -8.03 2.75
CA THR A 86 0.84 -8.72 2.54
C THR A 86 0.81 -10.14 3.07
N ASP A 87 0.00 -10.50 4.07
CA ASP A 87 -0.06 -11.87 4.62
C ASP A 87 -0.44 -12.87 3.53
N LYS A 88 -1.42 -12.56 2.67
CA LYS A 88 -1.78 -13.43 1.53
C LYS A 88 -0.61 -13.59 0.56
N CYS A 89 0.06 -12.49 0.22
CA CYS A 89 1.23 -12.50 -0.68
C CYS A 89 2.44 -13.21 -0.05
N HIS A 90 2.67 -13.03 1.25
CA HIS A 90 3.70 -13.71 2.04
C HIS A 90 3.42 -15.20 2.19
N ILE A 91 2.16 -15.58 2.44
CA ILE A 91 1.73 -16.98 2.50
C ILE A 91 1.97 -17.63 1.14
N LEU A 92 1.60 -16.96 0.05
CA LEU A 92 1.82 -17.45 -1.31
C LEU A 92 3.32 -17.56 -1.63
N ALA A 93 4.12 -16.53 -1.35
CA ALA A 93 5.57 -16.54 -1.53
C ALA A 93 6.23 -17.66 -0.72
N ARG A 94 5.85 -17.84 0.56
CA ARG A 94 6.34 -18.94 1.40
C ARG A 94 5.91 -20.31 0.89
N LYS A 95 4.69 -20.45 0.35
CA LYS A 95 4.24 -21.69 -0.30
C LYS A 95 5.15 -22.03 -1.48
N TRP A 96 5.44 -21.06 -2.35
CA TRP A 96 6.35 -21.24 -3.49
C TRP A 96 7.79 -21.59 -3.08
N LEU A 97 8.31 -20.97 -2.02
CA LEU A 97 9.64 -21.30 -1.49
C LEU A 97 9.71 -22.71 -0.90
N ARG A 98 8.64 -23.18 -0.23
CA ARG A 98 8.57 -24.51 0.40
C ARG A 98 8.18 -25.62 -0.57
N TYR A 99 7.60 -25.27 -1.71
CA TYR A 99 7.14 -26.23 -2.70
C TYR A 99 8.31 -27.08 -3.23
N PRO A 100 8.22 -28.41 -3.31
CA PRO A 100 9.31 -29.25 -3.83
C PRO A 100 9.51 -29.03 -5.33
N SER A 101 10.76 -29.11 -5.81
CA SER A 101 11.09 -28.91 -7.24
C SER A 101 10.52 -30.00 -8.16
N VAL A 102 10.00 -31.09 -7.59
CA VAL A 102 9.39 -32.23 -8.27
C VAL A 102 8.09 -32.55 -7.52
N GLY A 103 6.94 -32.27 -8.12
CA GLY A 103 5.62 -32.45 -7.49
C GLY A 103 4.45 -31.96 -8.37
N PRO A 104 3.20 -32.29 -8.01
CA PRO A 104 2.00 -31.89 -8.76
C PRO A 104 1.73 -30.40 -8.61
N LEU A 105 1.44 -29.70 -9.72
CA LEU A 105 1.30 -28.24 -9.84
C LEU A 105 0.68 -27.57 -8.58
N PRO A 106 1.17 -26.39 -8.16
CA PRO A 106 0.59 -25.67 -7.04
C PRO A 106 -0.94 -25.53 -7.20
N ASP A 107 -1.65 -25.68 -6.08
CA ASP A 107 -3.11 -25.63 -5.98
C ASP A 107 -3.72 -24.54 -6.90
N PRO A 108 -4.77 -24.82 -7.69
CA PRO A 108 -5.46 -23.82 -8.52
C PRO A 108 -5.91 -22.55 -7.77
N ASN A 109 -6.01 -22.58 -6.44
CA ASN A 109 -6.23 -21.39 -5.60
C ASN A 109 -5.00 -20.45 -5.49
N CYS A 110 -3.84 -20.86 -5.99
CA CYS A 110 -2.64 -20.03 -6.09
C CYS A 110 -2.71 -19.04 -7.27
N ASN A 111 -3.83 -18.99 -8.01
CA ASN A 111 -3.98 -18.17 -9.20
C ASN A 111 -3.91 -16.66 -8.88
N LEU A 112 -2.92 -15.97 -9.45
CA LEU A 112 -2.78 -14.51 -9.36
C LEU A 112 -3.84 -13.76 -10.18
N LYS A 113 -4.78 -14.47 -10.82
CA LYS A 113 -5.86 -13.89 -11.62
C LYS A 113 -6.80 -12.99 -10.81
N TYR A 114 -6.93 -13.25 -9.50
CA TYR A 114 -7.75 -12.45 -8.58
C TYR A 114 -6.95 -11.41 -7.78
N TYR A 115 -5.64 -11.31 -8.04
CA TYR A 115 -4.75 -10.40 -7.32
C TYR A 115 -4.69 -9.05 -8.05
N ASN A 116 -4.71 -7.95 -7.29
CA ASN A 116 -4.41 -6.63 -7.84
C ASN A 116 -2.94 -6.54 -8.25
N ASP A 117 -2.60 -5.63 -9.15
CA ASP A 117 -1.23 -5.46 -9.64
C ASP A 117 -0.24 -5.15 -8.51
N LEU A 118 -0.63 -4.34 -7.53
CA LEU A 118 0.17 -4.10 -6.31
C LEU A 118 0.44 -5.38 -5.51
N GLN A 119 -0.50 -6.33 -5.47
CA GLN A 119 -0.30 -7.62 -4.78
C GLN A 119 0.65 -8.53 -5.56
N LYS A 120 0.59 -8.50 -6.89
CA LYS A 120 1.52 -9.25 -7.76
C LYS A 120 2.94 -8.70 -7.60
N ILE A 121 3.10 -7.38 -7.61
CA ILE A 121 4.38 -6.69 -7.38
C ILE A 121 4.90 -7.05 -5.98
N ALA A 122 4.08 -6.91 -4.94
CA ALA A 122 4.47 -7.28 -3.57
C ALA A 122 4.89 -8.76 -3.47
N PHE A 123 4.15 -9.68 -4.08
CA PHE A 123 4.51 -11.10 -4.14
C PHE A 123 5.87 -11.34 -4.81
N LEU A 124 6.13 -10.72 -5.97
CA LEU A 124 7.40 -10.85 -6.68
C LEU A 124 8.55 -10.22 -5.89
N SER A 125 8.34 -9.05 -5.30
CA SER A 125 9.30 -8.39 -4.41
C SER A 125 9.66 -9.28 -3.22
N TYR A 126 8.69 -9.96 -2.61
CA TYR A 126 8.97 -10.90 -1.51
C TYR A 126 9.73 -12.15 -1.95
N LEU A 127 9.44 -12.69 -3.13
CA LEU A 127 10.24 -13.79 -3.69
C LEU A 127 11.67 -13.36 -3.98
N HIS A 128 11.85 -12.15 -4.52
CA HIS A 128 13.17 -11.59 -4.82
C HIS A 128 13.97 -11.29 -3.54
N GLU A 129 13.34 -10.70 -2.52
CA GLU A 129 13.99 -10.41 -1.23
C GLU A 129 14.29 -11.68 -0.42
N SER A 130 13.56 -12.78 -0.66
CA SER A 130 13.86 -14.04 -0.01
C SER A 130 15.17 -14.63 -0.53
N SER A 131 16.19 -14.68 0.32
CA SER A 131 17.58 -15.12 0.04
C SER A 131 17.75 -16.58 -0.41
N ARG A 132 16.66 -17.29 -0.75
CA ARG A 132 16.68 -18.64 -1.30
C ARG A 132 16.54 -18.56 -2.82
N TYR A 133 17.60 -18.94 -3.52
CA TYR A 133 17.57 -19.12 -4.97
C TYR A 133 16.46 -20.10 -5.35
N LEU A 134 15.50 -19.63 -6.16
CA LEU A 134 14.51 -20.51 -6.76
C LEU A 134 15.19 -21.28 -7.91
N PRO A 135 15.17 -22.62 -7.91
CA PRO A 135 15.69 -23.40 -9.03
C PRO A 135 14.92 -23.09 -10.31
N ILE A 136 15.61 -23.15 -11.45
CA ILE A 136 15.09 -22.79 -12.79
C ILE A 136 13.79 -23.54 -13.11
N SER A 137 13.71 -24.82 -12.72
CA SER A 137 12.49 -25.63 -12.92
C SER A 137 11.25 -25.04 -12.26
N LYS A 138 11.38 -24.37 -11.10
CA LYS A 138 10.25 -23.68 -10.45
C LYS A 138 9.89 -22.39 -11.15
N ILE A 139 10.87 -21.64 -11.65
CA ILE A 139 10.64 -20.38 -12.37
C ILE A 139 9.89 -20.66 -13.69
N GLU A 140 10.25 -21.72 -14.40
CA GLU A 140 9.53 -22.15 -15.60
C GLU A 140 8.07 -22.53 -15.31
N VAL A 141 7.83 -23.28 -14.23
CA VAL A 141 6.47 -23.61 -13.79
C VAL A 141 5.69 -22.35 -13.40
N MET A 142 6.33 -21.42 -12.67
CA MET A 142 5.72 -20.15 -12.27
C MET A 142 5.36 -19.28 -13.48
N SER A 143 6.24 -19.24 -14.50
CA SER A 143 6.01 -18.53 -15.77
C SER A 143 4.85 -19.13 -16.56
N ARG A 144 4.73 -20.47 -16.60
CA ARG A 144 3.63 -21.17 -17.28
C ARG A 144 2.27 -20.96 -16.60
N ILE A 145 2.24 -20.90 -15.27
CA ILE A 145 0.98 -20.76 -14.50
C ILE A 145 0.47 -19.31 -14.52
N TYR A 146 1.38 -18.33 -14.40
CA TYR A 146 0.99 -16.93 -14.21
C TYR A 146 1.11 -16.06 -15.46
N SER A 147 1.80 -16.52 -16.50
CA SER A 147 1.93 -15.79 -17.77
C SER A 147 2.34 -14.33 -17.57
N PHE A 148 3.34 -14.06 -16.72
CA PHE A 148 3.81 -12.70 -16.41
C PHE A 148 4.26 -11.89 -17.64
N HIS A 149 4.52 -12.56 -18.77
CA HIS A 149 4.92 -11.97 -20.03
C HIS A 149 3.88 -11.03 -20.67
N THR A 150 2.60 -11.11 -20.28
CA THR A 150 1.52 -10.22 -20.78
C THR A 150 1.10 -9.15 -19.77
N CYS A 151 1.76 -9.06 -18.61
CA CYS A 151 1.35 -8.18 -17.53
C CYS A 151 1.99 -6.77 -17.64
N ASN A 152 1.53 -5.89 -16.75
CA ASN A 152 1.95 -4.50 -16.58
C ASN A 152 3.50 -4.37 -16.52
N THR A 153 4.06 -3.22 -16.90
CA THR A 153 5.52 -3.01 -16.99
C THR A 153 6.26 -3.18 -15.67
N GLU A 154 5.59 -2.95 -14.53
CA GLU A 154 6.16 -3.18 -13.20
C GLU A 154 6.17 -4.66 -12.78
N ILE A 155 5.41 -5.51 -13.48
CA ILE A 155 5.32 -6.96 -13.23
C ILE A 155 6.26 -7.74 -14.18
N ARG A 156 6.62 -7.15 -15.32
CA ARG A 156 7.40 -7.76 -16.39
C ARG A 156 8.90 -7.60 -16.17
#